data_AF-A0A3B0CD81-F1
#
_entry.id   AF-A0A3B0CD81-F1
#
_cell.length_a   1.000
_cell.length_b   1.000
_cell.length_c   1.000
_cell.angle_alpha   90.00
_cell.angle_beta   90.00
_cell.angle_gamma   90.00
#
_symmetry.space_group_name_H-M   'P 1'
#
loop_
_entity.id
_entity.type
_entity.pdbx_description
1 polymer ?
#
loop_
_entity_poly.entity_id
_entity_poly.type
_entity_poly.pdbx_seq_one_letter_code
_entity_poly.pdbx_strand_id
1 'polypeptide(L)'
;MDDKASINVPDGKRLPSGWTAVPLDQAAGVRLTWPADDTRPQKLPAGTDCRLRLSVALDYRDAQLVEARLAESGALLGCFDIRFAYVFQLFELPLTSEQAEAALCEGVVLRRCGGELPLWIFDELGGEVKLRLFAPHLVAGADANAETDLMERFLDSFVSLSSLQPFGWLEGCVLDGLYALRPVLGAVKIDPALDDHLAQYVAADGRLHYEDLHGRAADDSFTTIEATLPLAVIAKYRPDHPVVERALAYWTAKSDGGAGAITDGQTVTAEGMYTVAYPLAVIASREKRGDLAEQAVRQMLLRRDTLAVGPHVYLRYAQRTGERTFRSWARAFAWYMLGMTRTWIELKQSDHAGLPEMAAIEEELVRIADVALGWRQSSGLWSCFLDEPQTGIDTSGSSGIAAALALGAGHGLLAQRHLDAAAESLASLRPYLTPDGILSGVAQHNAGGVELQRGGYRVLSQMGMGLMAQLYAGLLTRS
;
A
#
# COMPACT_ATOMS: atom_id res chain seq x y z
N MET A 1 -7.63 36.43 10.44
CA MET A 1 -6.85 35.77 9.39
C MET A 1 -5.42 36.09 9.70
N ASP A 2 -4.83 35.35 10.64
CA ASP A 2 -3.43 35.52 10.99
C ASP A 2 -2.58 34.78 9.96
N ASP A 3 -1.54 35.46 9.50
CA ASP A 3 -0.49 34.99 8.59
C ASP A 3 0.09 33.67 9.13
N LYS A 4 -0.39 32.52 8.62
CA LYS A 4 0.39 31.29 8.66
C LYS A 4 1.59 31.55 7.74
N ALA A 5 2.73 31.87 8.35
CA ALA A 5 4.01 31.95 7.64
C ALA A 5 4.10 30.76 6.69
N SER A 6 4.29 31.02 5.39
CA SER A 6 4.38 29.97 4.39
C SER A 6 5.52 29.03 4.79
N ILE A 7 5.18 27.81 5.21
CA ILE A 7 6.17 26.80 5.55
C ILE A 7 6.89 26.47 4.24
N ASN A 8 8.15 26.88 4.13
CA ASN A 8 8.97 26.59 2.96
C ASN A 8 9.40 25.12 3.02
N VAL A 9 8.64 24.28 2.34
CA VAL A 9 9.04 22.90 2.05
C VAL A 9 10.24 22.89 1.09
N PRO A 10 11.04 21.80 1.03
CA PRO A 10 12.19 21.71 0.14
C PRO A 10 11.79 21.97 -1.33
N ASP A 11 12.69 22.63 -2.08
CA ASP A 11 12.45 23.03 -3.47
C ASP A 11 11.91 21.87 -4.33
N GLY A 12 10.83 22.14 -5.05
CA GLY A 12 10.18 21.18 -5.97
C GLY A 12 9.32 20.11 -5.29
N LYS A 13 9.19 20.11 -3.96
CA LYS A 13 8.28 19.23 -3.22
C LYS A 13 6.96 19.94 -2.90
N ARG A 14 5.87 19.17 -2.75
CA ARG A 14 4.56 19.66 -2.30
C ARG A 14 4.02 18.76 -1.18
N LEU A 15 3.38 19.36 -0.18
CA LEU A 15 2.62 18.60 0.82
C LEU A 15 1.27 18.16 0.22
N PRO A 16 0.81 16.94 0.52
CA PRO A 16 -0.44 16.44 -0.01
C PRO A 16 -1.63 17.25 0.51
N SER A 17 -2.64 17.47 -0.34
CA SER A 17 -3.95 18.02 0.03
C SER A 17 -3.91 19.33 0.86
N GLY A 18 -2.84 20.12 0.75
CA GLY A 18 -2.67 21.34 1.55
C GLY A 18 -2.47 21.10 3.06
N TRP A 19 -2.12 19.87 3.44
CA TRP A 19 -1.83 19.51 4.83
C TRP A 19 -0.57 20.20 5.34
N THR A 20 -0.43 20.25 6.66
CA THR A 20 0.66 20.94 7.35
C THR A 20 1.67 19.96 7.95
N ALA A 21 2.93 20.38 8.01
CA ALA A 21 4.04 19.53 8.41
C ALA A 21 5.16 20.36 9.02
N VAL A 22 6.00 19.71 9.82
CA VAL A 22 7.17 20.30 10.47
C VAL A 22 8.44 19.52 10.14
N PRO A 23 9.58 20.20 9.92
CA PRO A 23 10.86 19.53 9.76
C PRO A 23 11.43 19.10 11.11
N LEU A 24 11.97 17.88 11.17
CA LEU A 24 12.77 17.41 12.29
C LEU A 24 14.21 17.90 12.14
N ASP A 25 14.54 18.96 12.86
CA ASP A 25 15.90 19.52 12.94
C ASP A 25 16.76 18.82 14.01
N GLN A 26 18.07 18.74 13.77
CA GLN A 26 19.06 18.23 14.73
C GLN A 26 19.23 19.15 15.93
N ALA A 27 19.15 20.48 15.77
CA ALA A 27 19.45 21.40 16.87
C ALA A 27 18.26 21.54 17.85
N ALA A 28 17.09 21.94 17.35
CA ALA A 28 15.93 22.27 18.19
C ALA A 28 15.09 21.06 18.62
N GLY A 29 15.02 20.02 17.77
CA GLY A 29 14.02 18.96 17.92
C GLY A 29 12.58 19.48 17.78
N VAL A 30 11.61 18.56 17.78
CA VAL A 30 10.18 18.89 17.81
C VAL A 30 9.57 18.38 19.10
N ARG A 31 8.93 19.28 19.86
CA ARG A 31 8.23 18.92 21.09
C ARG A 31 6.78 18.56 20.77
N LEU A 32 6.40 17.33 21.12
CA LEU A 32 5.03 16.84 21.16
C LEU A 32 4.47 17.04 22.56
N THR A 33 3.26 17.58 22.65
CA THR A 33 2.52 17.74 23.89
C THR A 33 1.08 17.30 23.69
N TRP A 34 0.51 16.61 24.66
CA TRP A 34 -0.89 16.26 24.66
C TRP A 34 -1.64 17.21 25.62
N PRO A 35 -2.84 17.73 25.26
CA PRO A 35 -3.58 18.70 26.10
C PRO A 35 -4.15 18.09 27.37
N ALA A 36 -3.98 18.77 28.50
CA ALA A 36 -4.68 18.56 29.77
C ALA A 36 -6.16 18.19 29.57
N ASP A 37 -6.60 16.94 29.73
CA ASP A 37 -8.05 16.65 29.73
C ASP A 37 -8.40 15.66 30.83
N ASP A 38 -9.56 15.86 31.44
CA ASP A 38 -10.13 15.07 32.54
C ASP A 38 -10.46 13.63 32.12
N THR A 39 -10.49 13.37 30.81
CA THR A 39 -10.73 12.03 30.23
C THR A 39 -9.47 11.17 30.11
N ARG A 40 -8.29 11.73 30.37
CA ARG A 40 -7.05 10.95 30.30
C ARG A 40 -6.98 9.92 31.43
N PRO A 41 -6.63 8.65 31.14
CA PRO A 41 -6.32 7.71 32.19
C PRO A 41 -5.11 8.21 32.97
N GLN A 42 -5.31 8.45 34.28
CA GLN A 42 -4.21 8.81 35.19
C GLN A 42 -3.21 7.66 35.37
N LYS A 43 -3.64 6.43 35.05
CA LYS A 43 -2.82 5.22 35.09
C LYS A 43 -3.28 4.23 34.02
N LEU A 44 -2.33 3.73 33.24
CA LEU A 44 -2.51 2.65 32.27
C LEU A 44 -2.22 1.32 32.98
N PRO A 45 -3.00 0.26 32.72
CA PRO A 45 -2.70 -1.07 33.23
C PRO A 45 -1.28 -1.51 32.85
N ALA A 46 -0.59 -2.18 33.76
CA ALA A 46 0.74 -2.73 33.48
C ALA A 46 0.66 -3.74 32.33
N GLY A 47 1.58 -3.64 31.36
CA GLY A 47 1.59 -4.49 30.17
C GLY A 47 0.62 -4.07 29.07
N THR A 48 0.05 -2.85 29.13
CA THR A 48 -0.70 -2.28 28.00
C THR A 48 0.25 -2.10 26.82
N ASP A 49 -0.16 -2.51 25.62
CA ASP A 49 0.59 -2.30 24.39
C ASP A 49 0.52 -0.83 23.99
N CYS A 50 1.51 -0.05 24.40
CA CYS A 50 1.58 1.37 24.12
C CYS A 50 2.57 1.66 22.99
N ARG A 51 2.24 2.61 22.10
CA ARG A 51 3.09 2.98 20.96
C ARG A 51 3.06 4.48 20.74
N LEU A 52 4.21 5.09 20.50
CA LEU A 52 4.30 6.44 19.95
C LEU A 52 4.41 6.33 18.43
N ARG A 53 3.57 7.06 17.70
CA ARG A 53 3.55 7.05 16.23
C ARG A 53 3.80 8.41 15.62
N LEU A 54 4.42 8.38 14.46
CA LEU A 54 4.58 9.52 13.56
C LEU A 54 4.38 9.07 12.12
N SER A 55 3.95 10.00 11.27
CA SER A 55 3.86 9.77 9.83
C SER A 55 4.72 10.74 9.05
N VAL A 56 5.34 10.25 8.00
CA VAL A 56 6.19 11.04 7.12
C VAL A 56 5.35 11.89 6.17
N ALA A 57 5.63 13.18 6.09
CA ALA A 57 4.87 14.14 5.30
C ALA A 57 5.44 14.38 3.90
N LEU A 58 6.73 14.11 3.69
CA LEU A 58 7.41 14.26 2.40
C LEU A 58 8.27 13.03 2.10
N ASP A 59 8.32 12.66 0.82
CA ASP A 59 9.19 11.59 0.34
C ASP A 59 10.66 11.82 0.78
N TYR A 60 11.21 10.79 1.44
CA TYR A 60 12.52 10.79 2.08
C TYR A 60 13.34 9.59 1.55
N ARG A 61 14.47 9.85 0.90
CA ARG A 61 15.27 8.85 0.17
C ARG A 61 16.60 8.50 0.83
N ASP A 62 16.66 8.63 2.14
CA ASP A 62 17.84 8.35 2.96
C ASP A 62 17.45 7.46 4.15
N ALA A 63 18.39 7.15 5.04
CA ALA A 63 18.19 6.39 6.26
C ALA A 63 18.68 7.17 7.47
N GLN A 64 17.86 7.26 8.51
CA GLN A 64 18.20 7.97 9.74
C GLN A 64 17.50 7.41 10.97
N LEU A 65 18.08 7.71 12.13
CA LEU A 65 17.42 7.49 13.41
C LEU A 65 16.77 8.78 13.89
N VAL A 66 15.61 8.65 14.54
CA VAL A 66 14.96 9.74 15.28
C VAL A 66 14.84 9.32 16.74
N GLU A 67 15.59 9.98 17.63
CA GLU A 67 15.49 9.79 19.07
C GLU A 67 14.19 10.41 19.59
N ALA A 68 13.50 9.69 20.47
CA ALA A 68 12.40 10.18 21.27
C ALA A 68 12.81 10.24 22.75
N ARG A 69 12.71 11.41 23.37
CA ARG A 69 13.03 11.63 24.78
C ARG A 69 11.89 12.32 25.49
N LEU A 70 11.69 12.04 26.77
CA LEU A 70 10.75 12.81 27.59
C LEU A 70 11.20 14.27 27.65
N ALA A 71 10.25 15.20 27.49
CA ALA A 71 10.59 16.60 27.27
C ALA A 71 11.09 17.32 28.54
N GLU A 72 10.76 16.83 29.73
CA GLU A 72 11.16 17.46 31.00
C GLU A 72 12.35 16.75 31.64
N SER A 73 12.26 15.43 31.84
CA SER A 73 13.32 14.62 32.43
C SER A 73 14.48 14.33 31.47
N GLY A 74 14.27 14.44 30.15
CA GLY A 74 15.25 14.09 29.12
C GLY A 74 15.50 12.58 28.96
N ALA A 75 14.74 11.73 29.68
CA ALA A 75 14.91 10.28 29.64
C ALA A 75 14.64 9.74 28.23
N LEU A 76 15.46 8.80 27.77
CA LEU A 76 15.31 8.18 26.45
C LEU A 76 14.13 7.21 26.46
N LEU A 77 13.19 7.42 25.54
CA LEU A 77 12.11 6.48 25.25
C LEU A 77 12.56 5.42 24.24
N GLY A 78 13.33 5.84 23.23
CA GLY A 78 13.90 4.97 22.21
C GLY A 78 14.17 5.72 20.91
N CYS A 79 14.33 4.97 19.81
CA CYS A 79 14.63 5.54 18.50
C CYS A 79 13.72 4.94 17.42
N PHE A 80 13.19 5.77 16.54
CA PHE A 80 12.62 5.33 15.27
C PHE A 80 13.76 5.09 14.27
N ASP A 81 13.72 3.95 13.59
CA ASP A 81 14.56 3.68 12.42
C ASP A 81 13.75 3.98 11.16
N ILE A 82 14.11 5.06 10.45
CA ILE A 82 13.34 5.57 9.32
C ILE A 82 14.22 5.52 8.08
N ARG A 83 13.89 4.63 7.15
CA ARG A 83 14.67 4.39 5.93
C ARG A 83 13.77 4.42 4.71
N PHE A 84 14.13 5.25 3.73
CA PHE A 84 13.43 5.39 2.46
C PHE A 84 11.92 5.49 2.72
N ALA A 85 11.47 6.59 3.34
CA ALA A 85 10.08 6.73 3.70
C ALA A 85 9.31 7.46 2.60
N TYR A 86 8.11 6.99 2.28
CA TYR A 86 7.18 7.70 1.40
C TYR A 86 6.14 8.47 2.22
N VAL A 87 5.41 9.37 1.56
CA VAL A 87 4.36 10.21 2.20
C VAL A 87 3.27 9.33 2.82
N PHE A 88 2.77 9.71 4.00
CA PHE A 88 1.80 8.95 4.83
C PHE A 88 2.36 7.68 5.50
N GLN A 89 3.62 7.32 5.28
CA GLN A 89 4.18 6.12 5.91
C GLN A 89 4.31 6.30 7.42
N LEU A 90 3.78 5.31 8.15
CA LEU A 90 3.78 5.24 9.60
C LEU A 90 5.07 4.61 10.13
N PHE A 91 5.59 5.21 11.19
CA PHE A 91 6.63 4.65 12.03
C PHE A 91 6.17 4.64 13.48
N GLU A 92 6.57 3.63 14.22
CA GLU A 92 6.15 3.47 15.61
C GLU A 92 7.32 3.10 16.51
N LEU A 93 7.21 3.54 17.76
CA LEU A 93 8.11 3.21 18.85
C LEU A 93 7.27 2.55 19.95
N PRO A 94 7.45 1.25 20.21
CA PRO A 94 6.82 0.59 21.35
C PRO A 94 7.26 1.23 22.66
N LEU A 95 6.31 1.44 23.57
CA LEU A 95 6.50 2.02 24.89
C LEU A 95 5.93 1.07 25.94
N THR A 96 6.55 1.06 27.11
CA THR A 96 5.91 0.53 28.33
C THR A 96 4.76 1.43 28.78
N SER A 97 3.85 0.90 29.61
CA SER A 97 2.78 1.69 30.22
C SER A 97 3.32 2.92 30.96
N GLU A 98 4.40 2.75 31.72
CA GLU A 98 5.06 3.81 32.49
C GLU A 98 5.68 4.88 31.57
N GLN A 99 6.32 4.46 30.47
CA GLN A 99 6.85 5.40 29.48
C GLN A 99 5.72 6.18 28.77
N ALA A 100 4.60 5.54 28.47
CA ALA A 100 3.45 6.19 27.84
C ALA A 100 2.78 7.20 28.78
N GLU A 101 2.63 6.87 30.07
CA GLU A 101 2.16 7.80 31.11
C GLU A 101 3.10 9.00 31.22
N ALA A 102 4.41 8.76 31.31
CA ALA A 102 5.39 9.83 31.38
C ALA A 102 5.38 10.72 30.12
N ALA A 103 5.21 10.13 28.93
CA ALA A 103 5.07 10.87 27.68
C ALA A 103 3.82 11.77 27.66
N LEU A 104 2.70 11.30 28.21
CA LEU A 104 1.46 12.09 28.35
C LEU A 104 1.62 13.25 29.35
N CYS A 105 2.44 13.07 30.39
CA CYS A 105 2.68 14.08 31.42
C CYS A 105 3.71 15.13 30.99
N GLU A 106 4.89 14.70 30.56
CA GLU A 106 6.03 15.58 30.27
C GLU A 106 5.99 16.12 28.83
N GLY A 107 5.36 15.38 27.92
CA GLY A 107 5.55 15.51 26.49
C GLY A 107 6.79 14.76 26.00
N VAL A 108 7.00 14.76 24.68
CA VAL A 108 8.12 14.07 24.03
C VAL A 108 8.86 15.03 23.11
N VAL A 109 10.19 15.03 23.15
CA VAL A 109 11.04 15.70 22.16
C VAL A 109 11.55 14.67 21.17
N LEU A 110 11.26 14.91 19.89
CA LEU A 110 11.80 14.16 18.76
C LEU A 110 13.04 14.86 18.22
N ARG A 111 14.15 14.13 18.07
CA ARG A 111 15.40 14.66 17.55
C ARG A 111 15.99 13.76 16.48
N ARG A 112 16.38 14.35 15.37
CA ARG A 112 17.07 13.63 14.29
C ARG A 112 18.51 13.30 14.71
N CYS A 113 18.90 12.05 14.49
CA CYS A 113 20.23 11.52 14.79
C CYS A 113 20.85 11.00 13.49
N GLY A 114 21.43 11.90 12.69
CA GLY A 114 22.02 11.58 11.38
C GLY A 114 21.10 11.86 10.20
N GLY A 115 21.49 11.40 9.01
CA GLY A 115 20.87 11.73 7.72
C GLY A 115 21.39 13.06 7.14
N GLU A 116 21.28 13.24 5.83
CA GLU A 116 21.71 14.49 5.18
C GLU A 116 20.56 15.50 5.04
N LEU A 117 19.35 14.98 4.77
CA LEU A 117 18.16 15.78 4.50
C LEU A 117 17.26 15.89 5.74
N PRO A 118 16.52 17.02 5.89
CA PRO A 118 15.50 17.11 6.92
C PRO A 118 14.39 16.09 6.66
N LEU A 119 14.01 15.36 7.71
CA LEU A 119 12.80 14.53 7.67
C LEU A 119 11.60 15.39 8.05
N TRP A 120 10.56 15.33 7.24
CA TRP A 120 9.32 16.05 7.48
C TRP A 120 8.26 15.09 7.99
N ILE A 121 7.62 15.45 9.10
CA ILE A 121 6.49 14.72 9.66
C ILE A 121 5.25 15.61 9.65
N PHE A 122 4.06 15.01 9.59
CA PHE A 122 2.83 15.77 9.75
C PHE A 122 2.77 16.38 11.16
N ASP A 123 2.11 17.53 11.27
CA ASP A 123 1.83 18.16 12.56
C ASP A 123 0.49 17.67 13.13
N GLU A 124 -0.23 18.50 13.88
CA GLU A 124 -1.54 18.16 14.43
C GLU A 124 -2.67 18.11 13.38
N LEU A 125 -2.41 18.53 12.13
CA LEU A 125 -3.37 18.52 11.02
C LEU A 125 -4.70 19.19 11.39
N GLY A 126 -4.63 20.32 12.10
CA GLY A 126 -5.80 21.07 12.56
C GLY A 126 -6.70 20.33 13.57
N GLY A 127 -6.24 19.21 14.14
CA GLY A 127 -7.02 18.38 15.05
C GLY A 127 -8.13 17.58 14.36
N GLU A 128 -8.06 17.40 13.03
CA GLU A 128 -9.08 16.66 12.29
C GLU A 128 -9.11 15.18 12.67
N VAL A 129 -10.23 14.74 13.23
CA VAL A 129 -10.41 13.37 13.73
C VAL A 129 -10.15 12.31 12.65
N LYS A 130 -10.54 12.57 11.41
CA LYS A 130 -10.34 11.64 10.28
C LYS A 130 -8.86 11.47 9.91
N LEU A 131 -8.00 12.44 10.22
CA LEU A 131 -6.58 12.44 9.89
C LEU A 131 -5.68 12.08 11.09
N ARG A 132 -6.29 11.71 12.23
CA ARG A 132 -5.60 11.46 13.49
C ARG A 132 -4.47 10.44 13.40
N LEU A 133 -4.57 9.45 12.51
CA LEU A 133 -3.51 8.46 12.32
C LEU A 133 -2.21 9.10 11.81
N PHE A 134 -2.31 10.16 11.01
CA PHE A 134 -1.14 10.80 10.40
C PHE A 134 -0.47 11.81 11.34
N ALA A 135 -1.25 12.44 12.21
CA ALA A 135 -0.70 13.30 13.27
C ALA A 135 0.11 12.46 14.29
N PRO A 136 1.17 13.01 14.90
CA PRO A 136 1.88 12.33 15.96
C PRO A 136 0.96 12.00 17.15
N HIS A 137 0.88 10.73 17.54
CA HIS A 137 -0.06 10.29 18.57
C HIS A 137 0.47 9.10 19.38
N LEU A 138 -0.13 8.91 20.55
CA LEU A 138 0.05 7.71 21.36
C LEU A 138 -1.12 6.76 21.11
N VAL A 139 -0.81 5.51 20.84
CA VAL A 139 -1.76 4.39 20.78
C VAL A 139 -1.62 3.63 22.09
N ALA A 140 -2.73 3.37 22.76
CA ALA A 140 -2.80 2.40 23.84
C ALA A 140 -3.72 1.27 23.39
N GLY A 141 -3.20 0.05 23.41
CA GLY A 141 -3.99 -1.15 23.15
C GLY A 141 -5.14 -1.26 24.14
N ALA A 142 -6.18 -1.98 23.74
CA ALA A 142 -7.21 -2.39 24.68
C ALA A 142 -6.58 -3.22 25.81
N ASP A 143 -7.24 -3.25 26.97
CA ASP A 143 -6.88 -4.13 28.08
C ASP A 143 -6.63 -5.55 27.53
N ALA A 144 -5.53 -6.20 27.92
CA ALA A 144 -5.19 -7.56 27.45
C ALA A 144 -6.31 -8.58 27.74
N ASN A 145 -7.25 -8.25 28.63
CA ASN A 145 -8.42 -9.04 28.96
C ASN A 145 -9.68 -8.71 28.13
N ALA A 146 -9.66 -7.64 27.33
CA ALA A 146 -10.75 -7.32 26.42
C ALA A 146 -10.59 -8.15 25.14
N GLU A 147 -11.53 -9.07 24.90
CA GLU A 147 -11.68 -9.74 23.60
C GLU A 147 -12.10 -8.72 22.54
N THR A 148 -11.14 -7.94 22.03
CA THR A 148 -11.36 -7.07 20.88
C THR A 148 -10.95 -7.83 19.64
N ASP A 149 -11.85 -7.94 18.66
CA ASP A 149 -11.49 -8.57 17.40
C ASP A 149 -10.55 -7.64 16.60
N LEU A 150 -9.27 -7.98 16.52
CA LEU A 150 -8.29 -7.28 15.68
C LEU A 150 -8.74 -7.12 14.23
N MET A 151 -9.55 -8.05 13.70
CA MET A 151 -10.12 -7.92 12.37
C MET A 151 -11.17 -6.81 12.28
N GLU A 152 -11.98 -6.60 13.32
CA GLU A 152 -12.92 -5.49 13.38
C GLU A 152 -12.17 -4.15 13.42
N ARG A 153 -11.11 -4.05 14.25
CA ARG A 153 -10.21 -2.88 14.28
C ARG A 153 -9.56 -2.61 12.95
N PHE A 154 -9.08 -3.67 12.28
CA PHE A 154 -8.55 -3.58 10.92
C PHE A 154 -9.59 -3.02 9.96
N LEU A 155 -10.82 -3.54 9.96
CA LEU A 155 -11.87 -3.08 9.06
C LEU A 155 -12.29 -1.63 9.34
N ASP A 156 -12.37 -1.23 10.61
CA ASP A 156 -12.72 0.15 10.96
C ASP A 156 -11.62 1.15 10.58
N SER A 157 -10.35 0.81 10.82
CA SER A 157 -9.23 1.62 10.35
C SER A 157 -9.16 1.62 8.81
N PHE A 158 -9.34 0.48 8.18
CA PHE A 158 -9.24 0.36 6.72
C PHE A 158 -10.36 1.11 6.00
N VAL A 159 -11.59 1.09 6.50
CA VAL A 159 -12.74 1.83 5.92
C VAL A 159 -12.77 3.27 6.46
N SER A 160 -11.63 3.94 6.41
CA SER A 160 -11.46 5.35 6.76
C SER A 160 -10.18 5.91 6.12
N LEU A 161 -9.98 7.23 6.19
CA LEU A 161 -8.74 7.89 5.75
C LEU A 161 -7.48 7.41 6.49
N SER A 162 -7.61 6.64 7.58
CA SER A 162 -6.49 5.92 8.20
C SER A 162 -5.77 4.98 7.21
N SER A 163 -6.45 4.54 6.14
CA SER A 163 -5.84 3.72 5.10
C SER A 163 -5.19 4.50 3.95
N LEU A 164 -5.27 5.84 3.94
CA LEU A 164 -4.83 6.68 2.83
C LEU A 164 -3.34 6.46 2.48
N GLN A 165 -3.06 6.45 1.17
CA GLN A 165 -1.73 6.27 0.60
C GLN A 165 -1.48 7.26 -0.55
N PRO A 166 -0.23 7.52 -0.94
CA PRO A 166 0.06 8.35 -2.09
C PRO A 166 -0.61 7.81 -3.36
N PHE A 167 -1.14 8.72 -4.19
CA PHE A 167 -1.79 8.35 -5.45
C PHE A 167 -0.85 7.55 -6.34
N GLY A 168 -1.38 6.49 -6.96
CA GLY A 168 -0.65 5.53 -7.76
C GLY A 168 -0.84 4.12 -7.21
N TRP A 169 0.17 3.26 -7.33
CA TRP A 169 0.04 1.85 -6.98
C TRP A 169 -0.23 1.62 -5.48
N LEU A 170 0.27 2.50 -4.60
CA LEU A 170 0.02 2.41 -3.15
C LEU A 170 -1.47 2.62 -2.86
N GLU A 171 -2.03 3.77 -3.26
CA GLU A 171 -3.46 4.08 -3.10
C GLU A 171 -4.35 3.14 -3.93
N GLY A 172 -3.91 2.73 -5.11
CA GLY A 172 -4.65 1.77 -5.92
C GLY A 172 -4.90 0.44 -5.21
N CYS A 173 -3.96 -0.05 -4.40
CA CYS A 173 -4.17 -1.24 -3.57
C CYS A 173 -5.24 -1.03 -2.50
N VAL A 174 -5.27 0.16 -1.90
CA VAL A 174 -6.24 0.55 -0.87
C VAL A 174 -7.63 0.68 -1.48
N LEU A 175 -7.76 1.42 -2.59
CA LEU A 175 -9.01 1.58 -3.32
C LEU A 175 -9.57 0.22 -3.77
N ASP A 176 -8.74 -0.69 -4.29
CA ASP A 176 -9.18 -2.04 -4.66
C ASP A 176 -9.67 -2.84 -3.45
N GLY A 177 -8.99 -2.72 -2.31
CA GLY A 177 -9.42 -3.33 -1.06
C GLY A 177 -10.78 -2.79 -0.59
N LEU A 178 -10.95 -1.46 -0.60
CA LEU A 178 -12.22 -0.80 -0.26
C LEU A 178 -13.34 -1.29 -1.18
N TYR A 179 -13.12 -1.24 -2.50
CA TYR A 179 -14.11 -1.67 -3.48
C TYR A 179 -14.44 -3.18 -3.35
N ALA A 180 -13.45 -4.02 -3.05
CA ALA A 180 -13.65 -5.46 -2.83
C ALA A 180 -14.49 -5.75 -1.56
N LEU A 181 -14.41 -4.90 -0.53
CA LEU A 181 -15.24 -5.03 0.68
C LEU A 181 -16.69 -4.58 0.47
N ARG A 182 -17.00 -3.84 -0.61
CA ARG A 182 -18.35 -3.35 -0.92
C ARG A 182 -19.44 -4.44 -0.91
N PRO A 183 -19.28 -5.61 -1.54
CA PRO A 183 -20.25 -6.72 -1.43
C PRO A 183 -20.32 -7.38 -0.04
N VAL A 184 -19.30 -7.21 0.81
CA VAL A 184 -19.23 -7.83 2.15
C VAL A 184 -19.84 -6.92 3.22
N LEU A 185 -19.48 -5.64 3.21
CA LEU A 185 -19.86 -4.66 4.23
C LEU A 185 -20.99 -3.73 3.77
N GLY A 186 -21.34 -3.77 2.49
CA GLY A 186 -22.37 -2.94 1.88
C GLY A 186 -21.88 -1.57 1.43
N ALA A 187 -22.50 -1.07 0.37
CA ALA A 187 -22.22 0.25 -0.21
C ALA A 187 -22.33 1.40 0.79
N VAL A 188 -23.29 1.33 1.73
CA VAL A 188 -23.48 2.39 2.75
C VAL A 188 -22.25 2.58 3.64
N LYS A 189 -21.52 1.50 3.95
CA LYS A 189 -20.28 1.59 4.76
C LYS A 189 -19.06 1.96 3.90
N ILE A 190 -18.98 1.47 2.66
CA ILE A 190 -17.78 1.60 1.82
C ILE A 190 -17.75 2.88 0.97
N ASP A 191 -18.87 3.26 0.35
CA ASP A 191 -18.93 4.37 -0.61
C ASP A 191 -18.46 5.71 0.02
N PRO A 192 -18.81 6.05 1.28
CA PRO A 192 -18.25 7.23 1.94
C PRO A 192 -16.73 7.22 2.09
N ALA A 193 -16.12 6.05 2.37
CA ALA A 193 -14.67 5.93 2.47
C ALA A 193 -14.01 6.08 1.09
N LEU A 194 -14.58 5.47 0.04
CA LEU A 194 -14.12 5.69 -1.34
C LEU A 194 -14.21 7.16 -1.72
N ASP A 195 -15.30 7.85 -1.37
CA ASP A 195 -15.47 9.27 -1.64
C ASP A 195 -14.43 10.13 -0.90
N ASP A 196 -14.20 9.86 0.38
CA ASP A 196 -13.19 10.57 1.20
C ASP A 196 -11.77 10.41 0.61
N HIS A 197 -11.41 9.19 0.18
CA HIS A 197 -10.12 8.89 -0.45
C HIS A 197 -9.97 9.57 -1.81
N LEU A 198 -10.97 9.41 -2.69
CA LEU A 198 -10.94 10.01 -4.02
C LEU A 198 -10.92 11.54 -3.95
N ALA A 199 -11.61 12.15 -2.99
CA ALA A 199 -11.59 13.59 -2.79
C ALA A 199 -10.20 14.17 -2.47
N GLN A 200 -9.23 13.34 -2.06
CA GLN A 200 -7.84 13.78 -1.88
C GLN A 200 -7.11 14.00 -3.21
N TYR A 201 -7.56 13.35 -4.29
CA TYR A 201 -6.81 13.31 -5.56
C TYR A 201 -7.60 13.78 -6.76
N VAL A 202 -8.91 13.55 -6.79
CA VAL A 202 -9.78 13.93 -7.91
C VAL A 202 -10.78 14.98 -7.46
N ALA A 203 -10.59 16.19 -7.96
CA ALA A 203 -11.45 17.33 -7.67
C ALA A 203 -12.80 17.21 -8.38
N ALA A 204 -13.82 17.89 -7.85
CA ALA A 204 -15.17 17.88 -8.41
C ALA A 204 -15.27 18.47 -9.83
N ASP A 205 -14.31 19.31 -10.23
CA ASP A 205 -14.17 19.83 -11.59
C ASP A 205 -13.47 18.84 -12.56
N GLY A 206 -13.18 17.63 -12.08
CA GLY A 206 -12.57 16.56 -12.85
C GLY A 206 -11.04 16.63 -12.89
N ARG A 207 -10.39 17.57 -12.19
CA ARG A 207 -8.93 17.68 -12.17
C ARG A 207 -8.28 16.62 -11.29
N LEU A 208 -7.08 16.20 -11.68
CA LEU A 208 -6.25 15.27 -10.92
C LEU A 208 -5.18 16.08 -10.19
N HIS A 209 -5.10 15.94 -8.87
CA HIS A 209 -4.12 16.58 -8.02
C HIS A 209 -3.40 15.52 -7.20
N TYR A 210 -2.10 15.36 -7.43
CA TYR A 210 -1.30 14.45 -6.63
C TYR A 210 0.19 14.76 -6.78
N GLU A 211 0.96 14.18 -5.88
CA GLU A 211 2.40 14.16 -5.93
C GLU A 211 2.89 12.81 -6.44
N ASP A 212 3.90 12.82 -7.31
CA ASP A 212 4.59 11.59 -7.69
C ASP A 212 5.28 10.94 -6.48
N LEU A 213 5.83 9.74 -6.66
CA LEU A 213 6.54 9.05 -5.57
C LEU A 213 7.77 9.83 -5.06
N HIS A 214 8.23 10.86 -5.77
CA HIS A 214 9.29 11.76 -5.34
C HIS A 214 8.75 13.04 -4.70
N GLY A 215 7.45 13.12 -4.37
CA GLY A 215 6.84 14.28 -3.73
C GLY A 215 6.69 15.50 -4.63
N ARG A 216 6.82 15.34 -5.95
CA ARG A 216 6.69 16.44 -6.93
C ARG A 216 5.26 16.51 -7.45
N ALA A 217 4.71 17.71 -7.57
CA ALA A 217 3.37 17.89 -8.14
C ALA A 217 3.29 17.30 -9.56
N ALA A 218 2.24 16.53 -9.82
CA ALA A 218 1.99 15.84 -11.08
C ALA A 218 0.57 16.10 -11.61
N ASP A 219 0.00 17.26 -11.27
CA ASP A 219 -1.37 17.62 -11.56
C ASP A 219 -1.76 17.40 -13.03
N ASP A 220 -2.97 16.86 -13.22
CA ASP A 220 -3.59 16.61 -14.52
C ASP A 220 -2.76 15.72 -15.47
N SER A 221 -1.79 14.95 -14.94
CA SER A 221 -0.88 14.09 -15.72
C SER A 221 -0.57 12.75 -15.03
N PHE A 222 -0.03 11.79 -15.77
CA PHE A 222 0.51 10.54 -15.20
C PHE A 222 2.01 10.49 -15.43
N THR A 223 2.79 10.29 -14.37
CA THR A 223 4.26 10.27 -14.44
C THR A 223 4.82 8.91 -14.83
N THR A 224 4.22 7.83 -14.33
CA THR A 224 4.66 6.45 -14.50
C THR A 224 3.48 5.51 -14.74
N ILE A 225 3.75 4.30 -15.23
CA ILE A 225 2.70 3.27 -15.34
C ILE A 225 2.21 2.79 -13.97
N GLU A 226 2.96 3.07 -12.91
CA GLU A 226 2.55 2.75 -11.54
C GLU A 226 1.50 3.74 -11.02
N ALA A 227 1.43 4.95 -11.60
CA ALA A 227 0.42 5.95 -11.23
C ALA A 227 -1.01 5.58 -11.68
N THR A 228 -1.17 4.51 -12.47
CA THR A 228 -2.44 4.20 -13.15
C THR A 228 -3.28 3.10 -12.51
N LEU A 229 -2.86 2.48 -11.40
CA LEU A 229 -3.69 1.49 -10.69
C LEU A 229 -5.04 2.04 -10.18
N PRO A 230 -5.12 3.27 -9.60
CA PRO A 230 -6.40 3.83 -9.10
C PRO A 230 -7.52 3.86 -10.14
N LEU A 231 -7.17 3.86 -11.43
CA LEU A 231 -8.13 3.92 -12.53
C LEU A 231 -9.02 2.68 -12.60
N ALA A 232 -8.58 1.52 -12.09
CA ALA A 232 -9.45 0.35 -12.00
C ALA A 232 -10.69 0.63 -11.13
N VAL A 233 -10.51 1.27 -9.98
CA VAL A 233 -11.64 1.57 -9.08
C VAL A 233 -12.39 2.80 -9.54
N ILE A 234 -11.69 3.83 -10.02
CA ILE A 234 -12.34 5.03 -10.57
C ILE A 234 -13.25 4.66 -11.75
N ALA A 235 -12.80 3.81 -12.69
CA ALA A 235 -13.64 3.37 -13.81
C ALA A 235 -14.85 2.52 -13.37
N LYS A 236 -14.75 1.80 -12.25
CA LYS A 236 -15.88 1.04 -11.68
C LYS A 236 -16.89 1.89 -10.91
N TYR A 237 -16.40 2.92 -10.23
CA TYR A 237 -17.17 3.69 -9.25
C TYR A 237 -17.63 5.06 -9.78
N ARG A 238 -16.80 5.71 -10.61
CA ARG A 238 -17.06 7.00 -11.28
C ARG A 238 -16.66 6.90 -12.76
N PRO A 239 -17.35 6.07 -13.57
CA PRO A 239 -16.95 5.75 -14.95
C PRO A 239 -16.81 6.99 -15.84
N ASP A 240 -17.67 7.99 -15.67
CA ASP A 240 -17.68 9.21 -16.48
C ASP A 240 -16.63 10.25 -16.04
N HIS A 241 -15.76 9.93 -15.08
CA HIS A 241 -14.78 10.89 -14.58
C HIS A 241 -13.68 11.17 -15.62
N PRO A 242 -13.37 12.44 -15.96
CA PRO A 242 -12.43 12.79 -17.03
C PRO A 242 -11.01 12.23 -16.88
N VAL A 243 -10.63 11.82 -15.68
CA VAL A 243 -9.32 11.19 -15.41
C VAL A 243 -9.15 9.84 -16.13
N VAL A 244 -10.25 9.13 -16.41
CA VAL A 244 -10.22 7.85 -17.16
C VAL A 244 -9.74 8.09 -18.58
N GLU A 245 -10.31 9.07 -19.27
CA GLU A 245 -9.89 9.48 -20.61
C GLU A 245 -8.44 9.95 -20.65
N ARG A 246 -7.99 10.70 -19.63
CA ARG A 246 -6.58 11.10 -19.52
C ARG A 246 -5.65 9.90 -19.39
N ALA A 247 -6.05 8.86 -18.65
CA ALA A 247 -5.26 7.63 -18.52
C ALA A 247 -5.19 6.85 -19.84
N LEU A 248 -6.30 6.77 -20.58
CA LEU A 248 -6.33 6.16 -21.92
C LEU A 248 -5.40 6.90 -22.89
N ALA A 249 -5.42 8.23 -22.89
CA ALA A 249 -4.50 9.04 -23.69
C ALA A 249 -3.03 8.80 -23.30
N TYR A 250 -2.74 8.73 -21.99
CA TYR A 250 -1.41 8.42 -21.49
C TYR A 250 -0.89 7.05 -21.96
N TRP A 251 -1.70 6.00 -21.82
CA TRP A 251 -1.33 4.66 -22.27
C TRP A 251 -1.18 4.56 -23.79
N THR A 252 -2.01 5.27 -24.56
CA THR A 252 -1.90 5.33 -26.02
C THR A 252 -0.53 5.92 -26.43
N ALA A 253 -0.16 7.06 -25.85
CA ALA A 253 1.14 7.69 -26.12
C ALA A 253 2.34 6.78 -25.78
N LYS A 254 2.24 5.99 -24.70
CA LYS A 254 3.25 4.99 -24.31
C LYS A 254 3.31 3.82 -25.28
N SER A 255 2.15 3.28 -25.66
CA SER A 255 2.02 2.12 -26.55
C SER A 255 2.58 2.41 -27.94
N ASP A 256 2.30 3.58 -28.50
CA ASP A 256 2.77 3.98 -29.84
C ASP A 256 4.29 4.09 -29.90
N GLY A 257 4.92 4.58 -28.82
CA GLY A 257 6.38 4.63 -28.68
C GLY A 257 7.02 3.28 -28.31
N GLY A 258 6.23 2.30 -27.87
CA GLY A 258 6.67 1.03 -27.29
C GLY A 258 6.37 -0.22 -28.14
N ALA A 259 6.06 -0.05 -29.43
CA ALA A 259 5.62 -1.15 -30.31
C ALA A 259 4.45 -1.97 -29.72
N GLY A 260 3.50 -1.30 -29.05
CA GLY A 260 2.37 -1.92 -28.37
C GLY A 260 2.59 -2.20 -26.88
N ALA A 261 3.82 -2.06 -26.35
CA ALA A 261 4.10 -2.20 -24.93
C ALA A 261 3.81 -0.92 -24.15
N ILE A 262 3.16 -1.04 -23.00
CA ILE A 262 2.94 0.08 -22.07
C ILE A 262 3.92 -0.11 -20.90
N THR A 263 5.04 0.59 -20.97
CA THR A 263 6.18 0.50 -20.05
C THR A 263 6.76 1.87 -19.71
N ASP A 264 7.53 1.93 -18.62
CA ASP A 264 8.36 3.08 -18.31
C ASP A 264 9.76 2.93 -18.92
N GLY A 265 9.97 3.66 -20.02
CA GLY A 265 11.18 3.54 -20.82
C GLY A 265 11.33 2.12 -21.39
N GLN A 266 12.53 1.56 -21.26
CA GLN A 266 12.91 0.26 -21.83
C GLN A 266 12.90 -0.88 -20.81
N THR A 267 12.07 -0.75 -19.76
CA THR A 267 11.98 -1.73 -18.67
C THR A 267 10.57 -2.30 -18.59
N VAL A 268 10.45 -3.62 -18.71
CA VAL A 268 9.20 -4.33 -18.41
C VAL A 268 9.20 -4.66 -16.92
N THR A 269 8.10 -4.36 -16.23
CA THR A 269 7.98 -4.57 -14.78
C THR A 269 6.76 -5.41 -14.41
N ALA A 270 6.86 -6.20 -13.33
CA ALA A 270 5.78 -7.04 -12.83
C ALA A 270 4.60 -6.20 -12.33
N GLU A 271 4.89 -5.01 -11.78
CA GLU A 271 3.88 -4.01 -11.37
C GLU A 271 2.86 -3.77 -12.46
N GLY A 272 3.28 -3.64 -13.72
CA GLY A 272 2.36 -3.34 -14.83
C GLY A 272 1.34 -4.45 -15.14
N MET A 273 1.48 -5.65 -14.59
CA MET A 273 0.40 -6.63 -14.62
C MET A 273 -0.82 -6.10 -13.83
N TYR A 274 -0.55 -5.49 -12.69
CA TYR A 274 -1.57 -4.96 -11.81
C TYR A 274 -1.91 -3.50 -12.12
N THR A 275 -0.93 -2.66 -12.42
CA THR A 275 -1.14 -1.21 -12.61
C THR A 275 -1.56 -0.80 -14.02
N VAL A 276 -1.48 -1.71 -15.01
CA VAL A 276 -1.85 -1.44 -16.41
C VAL A 276 -2.84 -2.47 -16.94
N ALA A 277 -2.49 -3.76 -16.98
CA ALA A 277 -3.35 -4.76 -17.62
C ALA A 277 -4.72 -4.87 -16.93
N TYR A 278 -4.76 -4.79 -15.60
CA TYR A 278 -6.02 -4.82 -14.85
C TYR A 278 -6.90 -3.57 -15.09
N PRO A 279 -6.43 -2.32 -14.90
CA PRO A 279 -7.21 -1.14 -15.24
C PRO A 279 -7.72 -1.13 -16.69
N LEU A 280 -6.89 -1.56 -17.66
CA LEU A 280 -7.32 -1.69 -19.05
C LEU A 280 -8.49 -2.67 -19.21
N ALA A 281 -8.43 -3.85 -18.58
CA ALA A 281 -9.51 -4.83 -18.64
C ALA A 281 -10.80 -4.34 -17.98
N VAL A 282 -10.69 -3.60 -16.87
CA VAL A 282 -11.85 -2.96 -16.24
C VAL A 282 -12.52 -1.99 -17.20
N ILE A 283 -11.76 -1.07 -17.79
CA ILE A 283 -12.29 -0.06 -18.71
C ILE A 283 -12.86 -0.75 -19.96
N ALA A 284 -12.15 -1.76 -20.49
CA ALA A 284 -12.60 -2.58 -21.60
C ALA A 284 -13.97 -3.22 -21.33
N SER A 285 -14.13 -3.87 -20.19
CA SER A 285 -15.39 -4.51 -19.82
C SER A 285 -16.53 -3.50 -19.64
N ARG A 286 -16.24 -2.32 -19.08
CA ARG A 286 -17.25 -1.29 -18.81
C ARG A 286 -17.71 -0.58 -20.07
N GLU A 287 -16.77 -0.21 -20.93
CA GLU A 287 -17.02 0.52 -22.18
C GLU A 287 -17.25 -0.40 -23.38
N LYS A 288 -17.17 -1.72 -23.18
CA LYS A 288 -17.28 -2.75 -24.24
C LYS A 288 -16.23 -2.57 -25.35
N ARG A 289 -15.02 -2.19 -24.95
CA ARG A 289 -13.90 -1.89 -25.85
C ARG A 289 -12.99 -3.10 -26.04
N GLY A 290 -13.26 -3.85 -27.11
CA GLY A 290 -12.48 -5.04 -27.47
C GLY A 290 -11.00 -4.74 -27.72
N ASP A 291 -10.67 -3.57 -28.26
CA ASP A 291 -9.29 -3.14 -28.47
C ASP A 291 -8.50 -2.98 -27.16
N LEU A 292 -9.15 -2.46 -26.11
CA LEU A 292 -8.57 -2.37 -24.77
C LEU A 292 -8.47 -3.74 -24.10
N ALA A 293 -9.44 -4.63 -24.32
CA ALA A 293 -9.39 -6.01 -23.80
C ALA A 293 -8.21 -6.79 -24.40
N GLU A 294 -8.03 -6.73 -25.72
CA GLU A 294 -6.86 -7.30 -26.39
C GLU A 294 -5.55 -6.68 -25.89
N GLN A 295 -5.55 -5.36 -25.66
CA GLN A 295 -4.37 -4.67 -25.13
C GLN A 295 -4.03 -5.13 -23.72
N ALA A 296 -5.03 -5.34 -22.84
CA ALA A 296 -4.84 -5.90 -21.51
C ALA A 296 -4.19 -7.30 -21.59
N VAL A 297 -4.69 -8.16 -22.48
CA VAL A 297 -4.12 -9.50 -22.71
C VAL A 297 -2.68 -9.42 -23.22
N ARG A 298 -2.39 -8.55 -24.21
CA ARG A 298 -1.02 -8.30 -24.69
C ARG A 298 -0.09 -7.86 -23.56
N GLN A 299 -0.56 -6.99 -22.65
CA GLN A 299 0.23 -6.57 -21.49
C GLN A 299 0.54 -7.71 -20.52
N MET A 300 -0.38 -8.67 -20.34
CA MET A 300 -0.15 -9.87 -19.52
C MET A 300 0.87 -10.81 -20.17
N LEU A 301 0.70 -11.12 -21.46
CA LEU A 301 1.58 -12.03 -22.20
C LEU A 301 3.01 -11.49 -22.28
N LEU A 302 3.18 -10.19 -22.54
CA LEU A 302 4.49 -9.52 -22.51
C LEU A 302 5.23 -9.79 -21.19
N ARG A 303 4.53 -9.63 -20.07
CA ARG A 303 5.11 -9.79 -18.72
C ARG A 303 5.35 -11.25 -18.38
N ARG A 304 4.48 -12.17 -18.78
CA ARG A 304 4.74 -13.61 -18.69
C ARG A 304 6.02 -13.98 -19.42
N ASP A 305 6.11 -13.63 -20.71
CA ASP A 305 7.20 -14.08 -21.57
C ASP A 305 8.56 -13.48 -21.20
N THR A 306 8.56 -12.31 -20.55
CA THR A 306 9.79 -11.62 -20.14
C THR A 306 10.18 -11.87 -18.69
N LEU A 307 9.23 -11.96 -17.76
CA LEU A 307 9.50 -11.96 -16.31
C LEU A 307 9.35 -13.33 -15.65
N ALA A 308 8.56 -14.24 -16.21
CA ALA A 308 8.41 -15.59 -15.68
C ALA A 308 9.42 -16.54 -16.33
N VAL A 309 10.39 -17.04 -15.56
CA VAL A 309 11.44 -17.96 -16.04
C VAL A 309 11.54 -19.16 -15.10
N GLY A 310 11.02 -20.30 -15.56
CA GLY A 310 10.90 -21.50 -14.72
C GLY A 310 9.98 -21.24 -13.51
N PRO A 311 10.39 -21.55 -12.28
CA PRO A 311 9.61 -21.23 -11.09
C PRO A 311 9.77 -19.76 -10.65
N HIS A 312 10.61 -18.95 -11.31
CA HIS A 312 10.91 -17.60 -10.85
C HIS A 312 10.07 -16.56 -11.57
N VAL A 313 9.63 -15.55 -10.82
CA VAL A 313 9.13 -14.28 -11.35
C VAL A 313 10.12 -13.19 -10.97
N TYR A 314 10.55 -12.40 -11.94
CA TYR A 314 11.42 -11.25 -11.73
C TYR A 314 10.59 -9.98 -11.68
N LEU A 315 11.00 -9.02 -10.85
CA LEU A 315 10.31 -7.72 -10.82
C LEU A 315 10.51 -6.96 -12.13
N ARG A 316 11.74 -6.97 -12.68
CA ARG A 316 12.11 -6.11 -13.80
C ARG A 316 12.90 -6.88 -14.84
N TYR A 317 12.67 -6.52 -16.10
CA TYR A 317 13.46 -6.92 -17.25
C TYR A 317 13.86 -5.68 -18.06
N ALA A 318 15.17 -5.43 -18.16
CA ALA A 318 15.71 -4.34 -18.95
C ALA A 318 15.93 -4.80 -20.40
N GLN A 319 15.11 -4.30 -21.34
CA GLN A 319 15.07 -4.79 -22.72
C GLN A 319 16.39 -4.60 -23.47
N ARG A 320 17.13 -3.52 -23.17
CA ARG A 320 18.40 -3.19 -23.83
C ARG A 320 19.53 -4.14 -23.46
N THR A 321 19.57 -4.60 -22.21
CA THR A 321 20.67 -5.44 -21.68
C THR A 321 20.29 -6.90 -21.55
N GLY A 322 18.99 -7.22 -21.57
CA GLY A 322 18.48 -8.55 -21.26
C GLY A 322 18.53 -8.91 -19.77
N GLU A 323 18.87 -7.95 -18.90
CA GLU A 323 19.05 -8.18 -17.47
C GLU A 323 17.71 -8.32 -16.75
N ARG A 324 17.64 -9.25 -15.80
CA ARG A 324 16.51 -9.43 -14.89
C ARG A 324 16.94 -9.20 -13.44
N THR A 325 16.14 -8.46 -12.67
CA THR A 325 16.44 -8.11 -11.27
C THR A 325 15.28 -8.43 -10.32
N PHE A 326 15.57 -8.50 -9.02
CA PHE A 326 14.62 -8.91 -7.96
C PHE A 326 13.94 -10.25 -8.26
N ARG A 327 14.76 -11.28 -8.49
CA ARG A 327 14.30 -12.66 -8.69
C ARG A 327 13.47 -13.12 -7.49
N SER A 328 12.27 -13.63 -7.74
CA SER A 328 11.36 -14.20 -6.74
C SER A 328 11.01 -13.29 -5.55
N TRP A 329 11.08 -11.98 -5.74
CA TRP A 329 10.64 -11.04 -4.73
C TRP A 329 9.13 -11.17 -4.49
N ALA A 330 8.70 -11.19 -3.23
CA ALA A 330 7.33 -11.51 -2.86
C ALA A 330 6.30 -10.56 -3.45
N ARG A 331 6.61 -9.27 -3.48
CA ARG A 331 5.75 -8.31 -4.18
C ARG A 331 5.77 -8.44 -5.69
N ALA A 332 6.86 -8.90 -6.31
CA ALA A 332 6.84 -9.21 -7.75
C ALA A 332 5.82 -10.32 -8.04
N PHE A 333 5.82 -11.38 -7.20
CA PHE A 333 4.82 -12.44 -7.25
C PHE A 333 3.40 -11.91 -7.01
N ALA A 334 3.21 -11.07 -5.98
CA ALA A 334 1.92 -10.46 -5.70
C ALA A 334 1.38 -9.66 -6.90
N TRP A 335 2.17 -8.76 -7.48
CA TRP A 335 1.75 -7.96 -8.64
C TRP A 335 1.46 -8.81 -9.86
N TYR A 336 2.32 -9.79 -10.12
CA TYR A 336 2.17 -10.71 -11.23
C TYR A 336 0.90 -11.56 -11.10
N MET A 337 0.69 -12.20 -9.95
CA MET A 337 -0.45 -13.09 -9.73
C MET A 337 -1.76 -12.32 -9.57
N LEU A 338 -1.79 -11.31 -8.70
CA LEU A 338 -3.01 -10.57 -8.40
C LEU A 338 -3.45 -9.74 -9.61
N GLY A 339 -2.51 -9.08 -10.29
CA GLY A 339 -2.79 -8.36 -11.52
C GLY A 339 -3.38 -9.27 -12.59
N MET A 340 -2.75 -10.42 -12.85
CA MET A 340 -3.23 -11.37 -13.85
C MET A 340 -4.60 -11.96 -13.46
N THR A 341 -4.80 -12.29 -12.18
CA THR A 341 -6.08 -12.83 -11.68
C THR A 341 -7.20 -11.80 -11.82
N ARG A 342 -6.95 -10.55 -11.42
CA ARG A 342 -7.91 -9.45 -11.54
C ARG A 342 -8.26 -9.17 -13.00
N THR A 343 -7.26 -9.06 -13.88
CA THR A 343 -7.47 -8.91 -15.32
C THR A 343 -8.31 -10.06 -15.88
N TRP A 344 -7.96 -11.30 -15.54
CA TRP A 344 -8.69 -12.49 -15.99
C TRP A 344 -10.15 -12.46 -15.54
N ILE A 345 -10.44 -12.16 -14.26
CA ILE A 345 -11.81 -12.07 -13.75
C ILE A 345 -12.63 -11.05 -14.53
N GLU A 346 -12.13 -9.83 -14.71
CA GLU A 346 -12.85 -8.76 -15.42
C GLU A 346 -13.16 -9.17 -16.86
N LEU A 347 -12.18 -9.74 -17.58
CA LEU A 347 -12.40 -10.18 -18.96
C LEU A 347 -13.35 -11.37 -19.03
N LYS A 348 -13.21 -12.35 -18.13
CA LYS A 348 -14.03 -13.58 -18.08
C LYS A 348 -15.50 -13.30 -17.78
N GLN A 349 -15.78 -12.25 -17.00
CA GLN A 349 -17.15 -11.82 -16.65
C GLN A 349 -17.74 -10.84 -17.68
N SER A 350 -17.03 -10.55 -18.76
CA SER A 350 -17.44 -9.61 -19.81
C SER A 350 -17.71 -10.30 -21.15
N ASP A 351 -18.12 -9.53 -22.14
CA ASP A 351 -18.27 -9.98 -23.54
C ASP A 351 -16.92 -10.40 -24.18
N HIS A 352 -15.79 -10.22 -23.46
CA HIS A 352 -14.44 -10.54 -23.91
C HIS A 352 -13.90 -11.90 -23.38
N ALA A 353 -14.74 -12.71 -22.73
CA ALA A 353 -14.35 -14.01 -22.17
C ALA A 353 -13.79 -15.01 -23.20
N GLY A 354 -14.14 -14.82 -24.48
CA GLY A 354 -13.74 -15.70 -25.60
C GLY A 354 -12.47 -15.28 -26.34
N LEU A 355 -11.69 -14.32 -25.84
CA LEU A 355 -10.42 -13.93 -26.48
C LEU A 355 -9.47 -15.16 -26.58
N PRO A 356 -8.85 -15.42 -27.75
CA PRO A 356 -8.12 -16.66 -28.01
C PRO A 356 -7.01 -16.97 -27.00
N GLU A 357 -6.31 -15.95 -26.52
CA GLU A 357 -5.15 -16.09 -25.65
C GLU A 357 -5.52 -16.26 -24.16
N MET A 358 -6.81 -16.21 -23.81
CA MET A 358 -7.27 -16.40 -22.43
C MET A 358 -6.87 -17.76 -21.85
N ALA A 359 -6.86 -18.81 -22.68
CA ALA A 359 -6.42 -20.15 -22.25
C ALA A 359 -4.96 -20.13 -21.76
N ALA A 360 -4.08 -19.39 -22.45
CA ALA A 360 -2.67 -19.30 -22.08
C ALA A 360 -2.43 -18.47 -20.81
N ILE A 361 -3.38 -17.58 -20.46
CA ILE A 361 -3.40 -16.85 -19.19
C ILE A 361 -3.90 -17.75 -18.06
N GLU A 362 -4.96 -18.53 -18.30
CA GLU A 362 -5.49 -19.51 -17.34
C GLU A 362 -4.43 -20.57 -16.97
N GLU A 363 -3.73 -21.11 -17.96
CA GLU A 363 -2.61 -22.04 -17.75
C GLU A 363 -1.49 -21.44 -16.90
N GLU A 364 -1.12 -20.19 -17.17
CA GLU A 364 -0.07 -19.50 -16.41
C GLU A 364 -0.50 -19.21 -14.98
N LEU A 365 -1.74 -18.78 -14.75
CA LEU A 365 -2.29 -18.56 -13.41
C LEU A 365 -2.25 -19.82 -12.56
N VAL A 366 -2.68 -20.96 -13.12
CA VAL A 366 -2.61 -22.26 -12.42
C VAL A 366 -1.16 -22.62 -12.11
N ARG A 367 -0.28 -22.53 -13.11
CA ARG A 367 1.13 -22.87 -12.96
C ARG A 367 1.82 -22.03 -11.87
N ILE A 368 1.65 -20.71 -11.92
CA ILE A 368 2.33 -19.81 -10.98
C ILE A 368 1.74 -19.86 -9.57
N ALA A 369 0.44 -20.15 -9.43
CA ALA A 369 -0.19 -20.40 -8.14
C ALA A 369 0.39 -21.63 -7.44
N ASP A 370 0.58 -22.73 -8.18
CA ASP A 370 1.21 -23.95 -7.66
C ASP A 370 2.67 -23.72 -7.26
N VAL A 371 3.42 -22.95 -8.07
CA VAL A 371 4.80 -22.54 -7.74
C VAL A 371 4.85 -21.73 -6.45
N ALA A 372 3.99 -20.71 -6.32
CA ALA A 372 3.94 -19.88 -5.12
C ALA A 372 3.60 -20.73 -3.89
N LEU A 373 2.62 -21.63 -3.97
CA LEU A 373 2.29 -22.55 -2.87
C LEU A 373 3.47 -23.45 -2.48
N GLY A 374 4.28 -23.90 -3.44
CA GLY A 374 5.48 -24.70 -3.17
C GLY A 374 6.55 -23.99 -2.34
N TRP A 375 6.52 -22.66 -2.27
CA TRP A 375 7.43 -21.83 -1.45
C TRP A 375 6.79 -21.23 -0.20
N ARG A 376 5.53 -21.57 0.07
CA ARG A 376 4.84 -21.15 1.29
C ARG A 376 5.55 -21.74 2.52
N GLN A 377 5.83 -20.90 3.50
CA GLN A 377 6.48 -21.30 4.75
C GLN A 377 5.49 -22.08 5.64
N SER A 378 6.00 -22.79 6.64
CA SER A 378 5.16 -23.53 7.61
C SER A 378 4.25 -22.63 8.44
N SER A 379 4.56 -21.33 8.53
CA SER A 379 3.69 -20.31 9.13
C SER A 379 2.49 -19.96 8.27
N GLY A 380 2.40 -20.49 7.04
CA GLY A 380 1.34 -20.17 6.09
C GLY A 380 1.57 -18.87 5.31
N LEU A 381 2.73 -18.23 5.46
CA LEU A 381 3.10 -16.97 4.79
C LEU A 381 4.34 -17.15 3.90
N TRP A 382 4.74 -16.11 3.17
CA TRP A 382 5.92 -16.10 2.31
C TRP A 382 7.00 -15.15 2.82
N SER A 383 8.25 -15.53 2.60
CA SER A 383 9.42 -14.67 2.83
C SER A 383 9.50 -13.56 1.78
N CYS A 384 10.22 -12.47 2.09
CA CYS A 384 10.39 -11.31 1.19
C CYS A 384 10.93 -11.71 -0.18
N PHE A 385 11.76 -12.75 -0.24
CA PHE A 385 12.09 -13.48 -1.45
C PHE A 385 11.67 -14.94 -1.26
N LEU A 386 10.78 -15.44 -2.11
CA LEU A 386 10.09 -16.72 -1.87
C LEU A 386 11.05 -17.92 -1.83
N ASP A 387 12.10 -17.86 -2.64
CA ASP A 387 13.16 -18.88 -2.73
C ASP A 387 14.30 -18.66 -1.72
N GLU A 388 14.18 -17.65 -0.85
CA GLU A 388 15.15 -17.31 0.19
C GLU A 388 14.44 -17.12 1.56
N PRO A 389 14.06 -18.22 2.25
CA PRO A 389 13.33 -18.16 3.53
C PRO A 389 13.99 -17.30 4.60
N GLN A 390 15.33 -17.22 4.60
CA GLN A 390 16.13 -16.42 5.52
C GLN A 390 15.88 -14.91 5.42
N THR A 391 15.22 -14.42 4.36
CA THR A 391 14.88 -13.00 4.19
C THR A 391 13.73 -12.56 5.09
N GLY A 392 13.10 -13.50 5.81
CA GLY A 392 12.01 -13.26 6.75
C GLY A 392 10.68 -12.96 6.07
N ILE A 393 9.58 -13.11 6.80
CA ILE A 393 8.21 -12.90 6.28
C ILE A 393 8.04 -11.48 5.73
N ASP A 394 7.33 -11.36 4.60
CA ASP A 394 6.77 -10.11 4.09
C ASP A 394 5.25 -10.23 4.05
N THR A 395 4.56 -9.49 4.91
CA THR A 395 3.10 -9.53 5.01
C THR A 395 2.43 -8.92 3.78
N SER A 396 3.07 -7.99 3.07
CA SER A 396 2.51 -7.38 1.84
C SER A 396 2.51 -8.37 0.68
N GLY A 397 3.67 -8.98 0.38
CA GLY A 397 3.76 -10.05 -0.61
C GLY A 397 2.86 -11.23 -0.27
N SER A 398 2.82 -11.65 1.00
CA SER A 398 1.94 -12.74 1.44
C SER A 398 0.45 -12.41 1.24
N SER A 399 0.02 -11.19 1.58
CA SER A 399 -1.37 -10.75 1.42
C SER A 399 -1.77 -10.74 -0.05
N GLY A 400 -0.93 -10.20 -0.94
CA GLY A 400 -1.23 -10.13 -2.37
C GLY A 400 -1.25 -11.49 -3.07
N ILE A 401 -0.31 -12.39 -2.73
CA ILE A 401 -0.30 -13.77 -3.24
C ILE A 401 -1.57 -14.50 -2.77
N ALA A 402 -1.87 -14.47 -1.46
CA ALA A 402 -3.05 -15.12 -0.92
C ALA A 402 -4.35 -14.55 -1.50
N ALA A 403 -4.43 -13.24 -1.73
CA ALA A 403 -5.58 -12.62 -2.40
C ALA A 403 -5.79 -13.17 -3.81
N ALA A 404 -4.72 -13.33 -4.61
CA ALA A 404 -4.79 -13.94 -5.93
C ALA A 404 -5.28 -15.41 -5.86
N LEU A 405 -4.80 -16.17 -4.88
CA LEU A 405 -5.23 -17.55 -4.65
C LEU A 405 -6.73 -17.63 -4.30
N ALA A 406 -7.19 -16.80 -3.36
CA ALA A 406 -8.60 -16.75 -2.96
C ALA A 406 -9.50 -16.36 -4.13
N LEU A 407 -9.15 -15.30 -4.85
CA LEU A 407 -9.93 -14.81 -5.98
C LEU A 407 -9.97 -15.81 -7.14
N GLY A 408 -8.82 -16.38 -7.51
CA GLY A 408 -8.74 -17.37 -8.59
C GLY A 408 -9.50 -18.65 -8.26
N ALA A 409 -9.47 -19.11 -7.01
CA ALA A 409 -10.24 -20.28 -6.58
C ALA A 409 -11.74 -19.97 -6.45
N GLY A 410 -12.09 -18.81 -5.91
CA GLY A 410 -13.47 -18.35 -5.78
C GLY A 410 -14.19 -18.25 -7.11
N HIS A 411 -13.48 -17.90 -8.18
CA HIS A 411 -14.01 -17.82 -9.55
C HIS A 411 -13.82 -19.13 -10.36
N GLY A 412 -13.43 -20.23 -9.71
CA GLY A 412 -13.38 -21.56 -10.32
C GLY A 412 -12.18 -21.86 -11.23
N LEU A 413 -11.16 -20.99 -11.28
CA LEU A 413 -9.92 -21.26 -12.03
C LEU A 413 -8.93 -22.10 -11.23
N LEU A 414 -8.78 -21.79 -9.94
CA LEU A 414 -7.84 -22.50 -9.06
C LEU A 414 -8.58 -23.54 -8.20
N ALA A 415 -7.88 -24.62 -7.85
CA ALA A 415 -8.43 -25.70 -7.02
C ALA A 415 -8.68 -25.27 -5.57
N GLN A 416 -9.57 -25.98 -4.86
CA GLN A 416 -9.92 -25.75 -3.45
C GLN A 416 -8.70 -25.61 -2.51
N ARG A 417 -7.62 -26.38 -2.75
CA ARG A 417 -6.37 -26.28 -1.96
C ARG A 417 -5.78 -24.87 -1.90
N HIS A 418 -5.98 -24.07 -2.95
CA HIS A 418 -5.52 -22.69 -3.01
C HIS A 418 -6.36 -21.78 -2.13
N LEU A 419 -7.69 -22.02 -2.09
CA LEU A 419 -8.60 -21.29 -1.21
C LEU A 419 -8.33 -21.61 0.26
N ASP A 420 -8.10 -22.88 0.59
CA ASP A 420 -7.75 -23.31 1.94
C ASP A 420 -6.43 -22.68 2.40
N ALA A 421 -5.41 -22.67 1.53
CA ALA A 421 -4.14 -22.00 1.80
C ALA A 421 -4.31 -20.49 2.01
N ALA A 422 -5.16 -19.82 1.22
CA ALA A 422 -5.44 -18.39 1.38
C ALA A 422 -6.15 -18.09 2.71
N ALA A 423 -7.09 -18.94 3.14
CA ALA A 423 -7.77 -18.81 4.43
C ALA A 423 -6.81 -18.94 5.62
N GLU A 424 -5.91 -19.93 5.56
CA GLU A 424 -4.85 -20.11 6.55
C GLU A 424 -3.86 -18.93 6.56
N SER A 425 -3.53 -18.36 5.39
CA SER A 425 -2.69 -17.16 5.30
C SER A 425 -3.35 -15.96 5.97
N LEU A 426 -4.67 -15.75 5.79
CA LEU A 426 -5.39 -14.68 6.48
C LEU A 426 -5.30 -14.86 8.01
N ALA A 427 -5.52 -16.08 8.51
CA ALA A 427 -5.38 -16.37 9.94
C ALA A 427 -3.95 -16.08 10.46
N SER A 428 -2.94 -16.35 9.62
CA SER A 428 -1.53 -16.13 9.94
C SER A 428 -1.09 -14.66 9.83
N LEU A 429 -1.84 -13.82 9.10
CA LEU A 429 -1.63 -12.37 9.03
C LEU A 429 -2.21 -11.64 10.24
N ARG A 430 -3.28 -12.16 10.87
CA ARG A 430 -3.95 -11.51 12.01
C ARG A 430 -2.99 -11.09 13.15
N PRO A 431 -2.00 -11.89 13.57
CA PRO A 431 -1.03 -11.48 14.60
C PRO A 431 -0.12 -10.30 14.22
N TYR A 432 -0.07 -9.91 12.94
CA TYR A 432 0.68 -8.73 12.47
C TYR A 432 -0.12 -7.43 12.54
N LEU A 433 -1.40 -7.49 12.94
CA LEU A 433 -2.20 -6.29 13.16
C LEU A 433 -1.81 -5.65 14.49
N THR A 434 -1.57 -4.34 14.46
CA THR A 434 -1.42 -3.54 15.68
C THR A 434 -2.75 -3.41 16.41
N PRO A 435 -2.78 -2.94 17.68
CA PRO A 435 -4.03 -2.88 18.45
C PRO A 435 -5.16 -2.07 17.80
N ASP A 436 -4.81 -1.10 16.97
CA ASP A 436 -5.72 -0.28 16.18
C ASP A 436 -5.90 -0.77 14.74
N GLY A 437 -5.44 -1.98 14.42
CA GLY A 437 -5.73 -2.66 13.16
C GLY A 437 -4.83 -2.32 11.98
N ILE A 438 -3.68 -1.69 12.18
CA ILE A 438 -2.72 -1.40 11.10
C ILE A 438 -1.84 -2.63 10.85
N LEU A 439 -1.64 -2.99 9.58
CA LEU A 439 -0.81 -4.14 9.22
C LEU A 439 0.68 -3.79 9.32
N SER A 440 1.40 -4.54 10.16
CA SER A 440 2.86 -4.51 10.29
C SER A 440 3.52 -5.63 9.46
N GLY A 441 4.85 -5.74 9.53
CA GLY A 441 5.59 -6.81 8.85
C GLY A 441 5.70 -6.65 7.33
N VAL A 442 5.35 -5.46 6.81
CA VAL A 442 5.41 -5.16 5.37
C VAL A 442 6.84 -4.83 4.98
N ALA A 443 7.36 -5.40 3.90
CA ALA A 443 8.67 -4.99 3.38
C ALA A 443 8.63 -3.51 2.94
N GLN A 444 9.69 -2.73 3.20
CA GLN A 444 9.76 -1.34 2.76
C GLN A 444 9.67 -1.24 1.22
N HIS A 445 9.24 -0.10 0.67
CA HIS A 445 9.34 0.13 -0.76
C HIS A 445 10.81 -0.03 -1.24
N ASN A 446 11.01 -0.41 -2.51
CA ASN A 446 12.30 -0.95 -2.98
C ASN A 446 13.35 0.11 -3.40
N ALA A 447 13.19 1.40 -3.08
CA ALA A 447 14.21 2.37 -3.51
C ALA A 447 15.51 2.26 -2.73
N GLY A 448 15.50 1.61 -1.56
CA GLY A 448 16.72 1.20 -0.85
C GLY A 448 17.41 -0.04 -1.43
N GLY A 449 16.98 -0.53 -2.60
CA GLY A 449 17.62 -1.65 -3.28
C GLY A 449 17.32 -3.03 -2.70
N VAL A 450 17.98 -4.04 -3.25
CA VAL A 450 17.77 -5.46 -2.90
C VAL A 450 18.26 -5.75 -1.49
N GLU A 451 19.34 -5.10 -1.06
CA GLU A 451 19.94 -5.25 0.26
C GLU A 451 18.96 -4.89 1.37
N LEU A 452 18.24 -3.75 1.22
CA LEU A 452 17.20 -3.37 2.18
C LEU A 452 16.07 -4.39 2.23
N GLN A 453 15.64 -4.91 1.07
CA GLN A 453 14.58 -5.90 1.01
C GLN A 453 14.97 -7.22 1.70
N ARG A 454 16.22 -7.68 1.49
CA ARG A 454 16.75 -8.91 2.10
C ARG A 454 17.05 -8.76 3.59
N GLY A 455 17.38 -7.55 4.05
CA GLY A 455 17.86 -7.28 5.41
C GLY A 455 16.82 -7.40 6.54
N GLY A 456 15.61 -7.89 6.27
CA GLY A 456 14.57 -8.09 7.29
C GLY A 456 13.90 -6.80 7.80
N TYR A 457 14.21 -5.64 7.23
CA TYR A 457 13.59 -4.38 7.61
C TYR A 457 12.11 -4.36 7.18
N ARG A 458 11.21 -4.12 8.15
CA ARG A 458 9.76 -4.13 7.97
C ARG A 458 9.13 -2.89 8.57
N VAL A 459 7.99 -2.51 8.02
CA VAL A 459 7.28 -1.26 8.31
C VAL A 459 5.79 -1.52 8.45
N LEU A 460 5.07 -0.49 8.88
CA LEU A 460 3.63 -0.38 8.75
C LEU A 460 3.32 0.19 7.37
N SER A 461 2.35 -0.39 6.67
CA SER A 461 1.95 0.11 5.35
C SER A 461 0.52 -0.25 5.02
N GLN A 462 -0.27 0.77 4.73
CA GLN A 462 -1.67 0.64 4.38
C GLN A 462 -1.87 0.04 2.99
N MET A 463 -0.86 0.09 2.11
CA MET A 463 -0.88 -0.69 0.86
C MET A 463 -0.98 -2.19 1.15
N GLY A 464 -0.25 -2.69 2.16
CA GLY A 464 -0.39 -4.07 2.63
C GLY A 464 -1.79 -4.38 3.18
N MET A 465 -2.40 -3.41 3.87
CA MET A 465 -3.80 -3.52 4.32
C MET A 465 -4.77 -3.63 3.14
N GLY A 466 -4.55 -2.87 2.07
CA GLY A 466 -5.33 -2.98 0.82
C GLY A 466 -5.30 -4.39 0.23
N LEU A 467 -4.13 -5.01 0.19
CA LEU A 467 -3.99 -6.40 -0.26
C LEU A 467 -4.67 -7.40 0.68
N MET A 468 -4.54 -7.21 2.00
CA MET A 468 -5.19 -8.06 2.99
C MET A 468 -6.73 -7.92 2.94
N ALA A 469 -7.26 -6.72 2.66
CA ALA A 469 -8.69 -6.49 2.48
C ALA A 469 -9.23 -7.21 1.25
N GLN A 470 -8.48 -7.25 0.15
CA GLN A 470 -8.84 -8.04 -1.04
C GLN A 470 -8.87 -9.55 -0.74
N LEU A 471 -7.90 -10.05 0.04
CA LEU A 471 -7.91 -11.43 0.54
C LEU A 471 -9.14 -11.71 1.40
N TYR A 472 -9.41 -10.86 2.39
CA TYR A 472 -10.56 -10.99 3.28
C TYR A 472 -11.87 -11.01 2.49
N ALA A 473 -12.05 -10.07 1.55
CA ALA A 473 -13.21 -10.04 0.68
C ALA A 473 -13.32 -11.30 -0.19
N GLY A 474 -12.23 -11.72 -0.84
CA GLY A 474 -12.20 -12.89 -1.72
C GLY A 474 -12.55 -14.21 -1.02
N LEU A 475 -12.31 -14.31 0.29
CA LEU A 475 -12.71 -15.47 1.09
C LEU A 475 -14.21 -15.48 1.45
N LEU A 476 -14.84 -14.30 1.51
CA LEU A 476 -16.24 -14.13 1.93
C LEU A 476 -17.21 -14.00 0.75
N THR A 477 -16.74 -13.48 -0.38
CA THR A 477 -17.54 -13.39 -1.61
C THR A 477 -17.36 -14.67 -2.42
N ARG A 478 -18.37 -15.54 -2.42
CA ARG A 478 -18.43 -16.69 -3.33
C ARG A 478 -19.21 -16.28 -4.58
N SER A 479 -18.66 -16.52 -5.76
CA SER A 479 -19.35 -16.36 -7.05
C SER A 479 -20.17 -17.59 -7.40
#